data_AF-A0A2E2UEQ5-F1
#
_entry.id   AF-A0A2E2UEQ5-F1
#
_cell.length_a   1.000
_cell.length_b   1.000
_cell.length_c   1.000
_cell.angle_alpha   90.00
_cell.angle_beta   90.00
_cell.angle_gamma   90.00
#
_symmetry.space_group_name_H-M   'P 1'
#
loop_
_entity.id
_entity.type
_entity.pdbx_description
1 polymer ?
#
loop_
_entity_poly.entity_id
_entity_poly.type
_entity_poly.pdbx_seq_one_letter_code
_entity_poly.pdbx_strand_id
1 'polypeptide(L)'
;MLEKFAKIEEAINKLIIKMGEILVSLYLKLMPKAILLRIKKINHAFRKSIYNIKAFYTQFTTNLVFFVKDSILQLKKSKQVLSEKAIVWNQKRKQLTDSLKTFLLNSPLKTTINNLNPIKERIKKEASKIFTKEKAPYYVLAGSAVTMITLGIIAVAQQSRFIYLSENPNRKPASVQQYDVKPEYYYYKQQTTMVQNIKVPLQVSSVAQMDSLTIDFSVRTSTRYASYFLKENEHRLKDYFFTSVEPIVSDFALDEDGKEVLKEKIQFEIQNFLDKEKVEGKVLEVNLQYVIGS
;
A
#
# COMPACT_ATOMS: atom_id res chain seq x y z
N MET A 1 39.51 52.71 1.68
CA MET A 1 40.28 51.44 1.80
C MET A 1 39.60 50.26 1.12
N LEU A 2 38.27 50.10 1.26
CA LEU A 2 37.50 49.02 0.61
C LEU A 2 37.63 48.95 -0.92
N GLU A 3 37.64 50.09 -1.62
CA GLU A 3 37.80 50.11 -3.09
C GLU A 3 39.17 49.61 -3.58
N LYS A 4 40.23 49.76 -2.78
CA LYS A 4 41.55 49.24 -3.13
C LYS A 4 41.59 47.71 -2.99
N PHE A 5 40.88 47.16 -1.99
CA PHE A 5 40.73 45.72 -1.85
C PHE A 5 39.87 45.10 -2.95
N ALA A 6 38.78 45.76 -3.35
CA ALA A 6 37.94 45.30 -4.47
C ALA A 6 38.74 45.23 -5.79
N LYS A 7 39.60 46.23 -6.07
CA LYS A 7 40.47 46.21 -7.25
C LYS A 7 41.54 45.11 -7.20
N ILE A 8 42.05 44.80 -6.01
CA ILE A 8 43.00 43.68 -5.81
C ILE A 8 42.28 42.34 -6.01
N GLU A 9 41.07 42.18 -5.48
CA GLU A 9 40.26 40.98 -5.64
C GLU A 9 39.90 40.74 -7.11
N GLU A 10 39.49 41.79 -7.84
CA GLU A 10 39.18 41.70 -9.26
C GLU A 10 40.43 41.35 -10.10
N ALA A 11 41.60 41.90 -9.73
CA ALA A 11 42.87 41.54 -10.37
C ALA A 11 43.27 40.08 -10.10
N ILE A 12 43.09 39.60 -8.88
CA ILE A 12 43.33 38.20 -8.49
C ILE A 12 42.38 37.27 -9.24
N ASN A 13 41.08 37.59 -9.27
CA ASN A 13 40.09 36.79 -10.00
C ASN A 13 40.40 36.75 -11.50
N LYS A 14 40.81 37.87 -12.09
CA LYS A 14 41.23 37.92 -13.51
C LYS A 14 42.49 37.10 -13.77
N LEU A 15 43.42 37.06 -12.82
CA LEU A 15 44.63 36.24 -12.90
C LEU A 15 44.30 34.76 -12.78
N ILE A 16 43.42 34.38 -11.85
CA ILE A 16 42.93 33.00 -11.68
C ILE A 16 42.21 32.51 -12.94
N ILE A 17 41.35 33.33 -13.54
CA ILE A 17 40.65 32.99 -14.79
C ILE A 17 41.65 32.77 -15.92
N LYS A 18 42.63 33.68 -16.10
CA LYS A 18 43.69 33.51 -17.11
C LYS A 18 44.54 32.27 -16.89
N MET A 19 44.90 31.96 -15.64
CA MET A 19 45.63 30.72 -15.32
C MET A 19 44.78 29.48 -15.62
N GLY A 20 43.48 29.53 -15.31
CA GLY A 20 42.53 28.47 -15.64
C GLY A 20 42.42 28.23 -17.14
N GLU A 21 42.31 29.29 -17.95
CA GLU A 21 42.28 29.20 -19.42
C GLU A 21 43.57 28.59 -19.98
N ILE A 22 44.73 28.99 -19.45
CA ILE A 22 46.03 28.44 -19.85
C ILE A 22 46.10 26.94 -19.49
N LEU A 23 45.72 26.55 -18.28
CA LEU A 23 45.70 25.15 -17.83
C LEU A 23 44.75 24.29 -18.65
N VAL A 24 43.55 24.78 -18.95
CA VAL A 24 42.58 24.10 -19.81
C VAL A 24 43.13 23.94 -21.23
N SER A 25 43.80 24.97 -21.78
CA SER A 25 44.41 24.89 -23.11
C SER A 25 45.56 23.90 -23.18
N LEU A 26 46.38 23.81 -22.13
CA LEU A 26 47.48 22.85 -21.99
C LEU A 26 46.92 21.42 -21.84
N TYR A 27 45.89 21.26 -21.01
CA TYR A 27 45.20 20.00 -20.82
C TYR A 27 44.59 19.49 -22.12
N LEU A 28 43.92 20.35 -22.90
CA LEU A 28 43.36 20.00 -24.21
C LEU A 28 44.45 19.67 -25.26
N LYS A 29 45.64 20.28 -25.18
CA LYS A 29 46.79 19.97 -26.06
C LYS A 29 47.46 18.64 -25.71
N LEU A 30 47.55 18.31 -24.42
CA LEU A 30 48.13 17.06 -23.91
C LEU A 30 47.18 15.86 -24.06
N MET A 31 45.90 16.11 -24.30
CA MET A 31 44.90 15.07 -24.38
C MET A 31 45.02 14.25 -25.69
N PRO A 32 45.05 12.90 -25.63
CA PRO A 32 45.06 12.07 -26.82
C PRO A 32 43.84 12.33 -27.71
N LYS A 33 44.06 12.46 -29.02
CA LYS A 33 43.02 12.79 -30.02
C LYS A 33 41.78 11.88 -29.94
N ALA A 34 41.95 10.62 -29.54
CA ALA A 34 40.87 9.66 -29.33
C ALA A 34 39.88 10.08 -28.23
N ILE A 35 40.35 10.68 -27.13
CA ILE A 35 39.50 11.11 -26.01
C ILE A 35 38.81 12.43 -26.34
N LEU A 36 39.50 13.32 -27.06
CA LEU A 36 38.93 14.58 -27.56
C LEU A 36 37.74 14.31 -28.52
N LEU A 37 37.85 13.30 -29.37
CA LEU A 37 36.74 12.82 -30.20
C LEU A 37 35.56 12.28 -29.38
N ARG A 38 35.83 11.55 -28.28
CA ARG A 38 34.78 11.06 -27.37
C ARG A 38 34.07 12.21 -26.64
N ILE A 39 34.80 13.21 -26.15
CA ILE A 39 34.21 14.39 -25.51
C ILE A 39 33.38 15.21 -26.51
N LYS A 40 33.84 15.37 -27.75
CA LYS A 40 33.04 16.02 -28.80
C LYS A 40 31.74 15.27 -29.08
N LYS A 41 31.75 13.93 -29.12
CA LYS A 41 30.54 13.11 -29.25
C LYS A 41 29.60 13.29 -28.04
N ILE A 42 30.13 13.32 -26.82
CA ILE A 42 29.36 13.56 -25.60
C ILE A 42 28.73 14.96 -25.61
N ASN A 43 29.49 16.00 -25.92
CA ASN A 43 28.99 17.37 -26.01
C ASN A 43 27.93 17.54 -27.10
N HIS A 44 28.11 16.86 -28.25
CA HIS A 44 27.10 16.84 -29.30
C HIS A 44 25.82 16.13 -28.84
N ALA A 45 25.95 14.98 -28.16
CA ALA A 45 24.81 14.28 -27.59
C ALA A 45 24.09 15.13 -26.52
N PHE A 46 24.83 15.87 -25.71
CA PHE A 46 24.29 16.77 -24.69
C PHE A 46 23.53 17.94 -25.32
N ARG A 47 24.09 18.57 -26.36
CA ARG A 47 23.39 19.64 -27.12
C ARG A 47 22.14 19.12 -27.83
N LYS A 48 22.21 17.92 -28.40
CA LYS A 48 21.04 17.25 -29.00
C LYS A 48 19.96 16.96 -27.96
N SER A 49 20.34 16.55 -26.75
CA SER A 49 19.42 16.37 -25.62
C SER A 49 18.75 17.67 -25.20
N ILE A 50 19.52 18.76 -25.04
CA ILE A 50 18.96 20.09 -24.73
C ILE A 50 17.99 20.57 -25.81
N TYR A 51 18.32 20.36 -27.09
CA TYR A 51 17.42 20.67 -28.20
C TYR A 51 16.12 19.86 -28.14
N ASN A 52 16.20 18.56 -27.88
CA ASN A 52 15.03 17.69 -27.73
C ASN A 52 14.16 18.08 -26.52
N ILE A 53 14.77 18.50 -25.41
CA ILE A 53 14.05 19.01 -24.23
C ILE A 53 13.30 20.30 -24.57
N LYS A 54 13.92 21.23 -25.31
CA LYS A 54 13.24 22.44 -25.79
C LYS A 54 12.08 22.10 -26.73
N ALA A 55 12.28 21.20 -27.68
CA ALA A 55 11.24 20.74 -28.59
C ALA A 55 10.07 20.07 -27.84
N PHE A 56 10.36 19.26 -26.83
CA PHE A 56 9.36 18.66 -25.95
C PHE A 56 8.58 19.72 -25.18
N TYR A 57 9.25 20.73 -24.62
CA TYR A 57 8.59 21.82 -23.90
C TYR A 57 7.64 22.60 -24.83
N THR A 58 8.07 22.90 -26.07
CA THR A 58 7.21 23.57 -27.05
C THR A 58 6.02 22.71 -27.49
N GLN A 59 6.18 21.39 -27.58
CA GLN A 59 5.10 20.48 -27.92
C GLN A 59 4.12 20.30 -26.74
N PHE A 60 4.62 20.32 -25.52
CA PHE A 60 3.83 20.27 -24.29
C PHE A 60 2.98 21.53 -24.13
N THR A 61 3.52 22.72 -24.38
CA THR A 61 2.75 23.98 -24.30
C THR A 61 1.67 24.03 -25.38
N THR A 62 1.94 23.59 -26.61
CA THR A 62 0.90 23.52 -27.66
C THR A 62 -0.23 22.56 -27.28
N ASN A 63 0.10 21.38 -26.75
CA ASN A 63 -0.89 20.39 -26.33
C ASN A 63 -1.74 20.87 -25.14
N LEU A 64 -1.14 21.61 -24.19
CA LEU A 64 -1.87 22.25 -23.10
C LEU A 64 -2.88 23.28 -23.61
N VAL A 65 -2.50 24.10 -24.59
CA VAL A 65 -3.41 25.10 -25.18
C VAL A 65 -4.60 24.42 -25.87
N PHE A 66 -4.37 23.32 -26.61
CA PHE A 66 -5.45 22.53 -27.20
C PHE A 66 -6.36 21.89 -26.14
N PHE A 67 -5.78 21.30 -25.09
CA PHE A 67 -6.53 20.67 -24.00
C PHE A 67 -7.41 21.68 -23.23
N VAL A 68 -6.89 22.88 -22.97
CA VAL A 68 -7.66 23.96 -22.32
C VAL A 68 -8.79 24.43 -23.23
N LYS A 69 -8.56 24.53 -24.54
CA LYS A 69 -9.60 24.90 -25.52
C LYS A 69 -10.73 23.88 -25.58
N ASP A 70 -10.41 22.59 -25.59
CA ASP A 70 -11.40 21.51 -25.59
C ASP A 70 -12.16 21.42 -24.26
N SER A 71 -11.47 21.62 -23.14
CA SER A 71 -12.09 21.67 -21.81
C SER A 71 -13.07 22.85 -21.68
N ILE A 72 -12.73 24.01 -22.25
CA ILE A 72 -13.64 25.18 -22.31
C ILE A 72 -14.85 24.88 -23.20
N LEU A 73 -14.67 24.14 -24.30
CA LEU A 73 -15.76 23.77 -25.21
C LEU A 73 -16.72 22.76 -24.57
N GLN A 74 -16.19 21.81 -23.79
CA GLN A 74 -16.98 20.88 -22.98
C GLN A 74 -17.72 21.56 -21.83
N LEU A 75 -17.10 22.56 -21.18
CA LEU A 75 -17.75 23.41 -20.17
C LEU A 75 -18.90 24.26 -20.74
N LYS A 76 -18.83 24.67 -22.02
CA LYS A 76 -19.95 25.34 -22.70
C LYS A 76 -21.12 24.38 -22.96
N LYS A 77 -20.84 23.12 -23.32
CA LYS A 77 -21.88 22.08 -23.51
C LYS A 77 -22.51 21.66 -22.18
N SER A 78 -21.75 21.57 -21.09
CA SER A 78 -22.29 21.25 -19.76
C SER A 78 -23.11 22.41 -19.15
N LYS A 79 -22.83 23.67 -19.51
CA LYS A 79 -23.66 24.83 -19.17
C LYS A 79 -25.08 24.76 -19.74
N GLN A 80 -25.29 24.14 -20.91
CA GLN A 80 -26.63 23.94 -21.49
C GLN A 80 -27.46 22.92 -20.72
N VAL A 81 -26.84 21.90 -20.12
CA VAL A 81 -27.53 20.89 -19.29
C VAL A 81 -27.79 21.41 -17.87
N LEU A 82 -26.98 22.36 -17.39
CA LEU A 82 -27.14 22.99 -16.07
C LEU A 82 -28.16 24.13 -16.04
N SER A 83 -28.62 24.67 -17.18
CA SER A 83 -29.56 25.79 -17.21
C SER A 83 -30.97 25.43 -16.74
N GLU A 84 -31.42 24.18 -16.90
CA GLU A 84 -32.73 23.73 -16.41
C GLU A 84 -32.78 23.59 -14.89
N LYS A 85 -31.70 23.11 -14.26
CA LYS A 85 -31.58 23.04 -12.78
C LYS A 85 -31.25 24.39 -12.14
N ALA A 86 -30.66 25.33 -12.89
CA ALA A 86 -30.30 26.66 -12.38
C ALA A 86 -31.50 27.61 -12.21
N ILE A 87 -32.61 27.41 -12.95
CA ILE A 87 -33.82 28.26 -12.83
C ILE A 87 -34.45 28.11 -11.44
N VAL A 88 -34.56 26.86 -10.95
CA VAL A 88 -35.11 26.53 -9.62
C VAL A 88 -34.19 27.05 -8.50
N TRP A 89 -32.87 26.96 -8.69
CA TRP A 89 -31.89 27.42 -7.70
C TRP A 89 -31.77 28.94 -7.66
N ASN A 90 -31.90 29.63 -8.80
CA ASN A 90 -31.90 31.09 -8.87
C ASN A 90 -33.14 31.71 -8.22
N GLN A 91 -34.31 31.07 -8.27
CA GLN A 91 -35.51 31.54 -7.54
C GLN A 91 -35.29 31.48 -6.02
N LYS A 92 -34.75 30.37 -5.49
CA LYS A 92 -34.38 30.24 -4.07
C LYS A 92 -33.29 31.24 -3.65
N ARG A 93 -32.31 31.48 -4.53
CA ARG A 93 -31.23 32.44 -4.26
C ARG A 93 -31.73 33.89 -4.27
N LYS A 94 -32.66 34.23 -5.16
CA LYS A 94 -33.27 35.57 -5.24
C LYS A 94 -34.09 35.89 -3.99
N GLN A 95 -34.85 34.91 -3.48
CA GLN A 95 -35.53 35.02 -2.19
C GLN A 95 -34.55 35.22 -1.03
N LEU A 96 -33.45 34.47 -0.98
CA LEU A 96 -32.42 34.65 0.06
C LEU A 96 -31.70 36.01 -0.05
N THR A 97 -31.43 36.49 -1.26
CA THR A 97 -30.79 37.79 -1.44
C THR A 97 -31.72 38.94 -1.09
N ASP A 98 -33.02 38.83 -1.36
CA ASP A 98 -33.99 39.86 -1.00
C ASP A 98 -34.20 39.90 0.53
N SER A 99 -34.21 38.74 1.20
CA SER A 99 -34.22 38.64 2.67
C SER A 99 -32.94 39.18 3.32
N LEU A 100 -31.77 38.93 2.72
CA LEU A 100 -30.49 39.47 3.19
C LEU A 100 -30.38 40.97 2.92
N LYS A 101 -30.92 41.45 1.81
CA LYS A 101 -30.90 42.87 1.45
C LYS A 101 -31.82 43.69 2.37
N THR A 102 -33.00 43.18 2.71
CA THR A 102 -33.88 43.82 3.71
C THR A 102 -33.27 43.78 5.10
N PHE A 103 -32.59 42.69 5.48
CA PHE A 103 -31.85 42.60 6.75
C PHE A 103 -30.65 43.56 6.81
N LEU A 104 -29.90 43.71 5.71
CA LEU A 104 -28.74 44.60 5.63
C LEU A 104 -29.13 46.08 5.50
N LEU A 105 -30.25 46.41 4.86
CA LEU A 105 -30.77 47.78 4.77
C LEU A 105 -31.39 48.26 6.10
N ASN A 106 -31.91 47.33 6.91
CA ASN A 106 -32.45 47.62 8.25
C ASN A 106 -31.41 47.48 9.39
N SER A 107 -30.16 47.10 9.07
CA SER A 107 -29.07 46.95 10.03
C SER A 107 -28.08 48.12 9.91
N PRO A 108 -27.71 48.79 11.02
CA PRO A 108 -26.83 49.96 10.97
C PRO A 108 -25.36 49.54 10.73
N LEU A 109 -25.00 49.25 9.47
CA LEU A 109 -23.64 48.84 9.03
C LEU A 109 -22.50 49.81 9.38
N LYS A 110 -22.81 51.04 9.81
CA LYS A 110 -21.81 52.01 10.32
C LYS A 110 -21.19 51.55 11.65
N THR A 111 -21.93 50.82 12.49
CA THR A 111 -21.40 50.35 13.79
C THR A 111 -20.53 49.10 13.66
N THR A 112 -20.79 48.23 12.68
CA THR A 112 -20.01 47.00 12.45
C THR A 112 -18.64 47.26 11.84
N ILE A 113 -18.50 48.25 10.94
CA ILE A 113 -17.19 48.66 10.41
C ILE A 113 -16.34 49.29 11.52
N ASN A 114 -16.93 50.11 12.40
CA ASN A 114 -16.25 50.68 13.55
C ASN A 114 -15.82 49.62 14.59
N ASN A 115 -16.53 48.50 14.68
CA ASN A 115 -16.18 47.37 15.56
C ASN A 115 -15.13 46.41 14.97
N LEU A 116 -14.88 46.41 13.65
CA LEU A 116 -13.83 45.60 13.01
C LEU A 116 -12.45 46.26 13.03
N ASN A 117 -12.40 47.59 13.05
CA ASN A 117 -11.16 48.36 13.19
C ASN A 117 -10.33 48.00 14.44
N PRO A 118 -10.89 47.86 15.66
CA PRO A 118 -10.11 47.46 16.82
C PRO A 118 -9.58 46.02 16.73
N ILE A 119 -10.25 45.13 15.99
CA ILE A 119 -9.78 43.75 15.76
C ILE A 119 -8.58 43.75 14.82
N LYS A 120 -8.65 44.52 13.72
CA LYS A 120 -7.52 44.71 12.80
C LYS A 120 -6.32 45.36 13.49
N GLU A 121 -6.56 46.36 14.33
CA GLU A 121 -5.54 47.01 15.15
C GLU A 121 -4.90 46.03 16.15
N ARG A 122 -5.70 45.18 16.83
CA ARG A 122 -5.19 44.12 17.72
C ARG A 122 -4.35 43.08 16.96
N ILE A 123 -4.81 42.62 15.80
CA ILE A 123 -4.06 41.68 14.96
C ILE A 123 -2.76 42.31 14.47
N LYS A 124 -2.78 43.58 14.04
CA LYS A 124 -1.57 44.31 13.61
C LYS A 124 -0.60 44.50 14.77
N LYS A 125 -1.09 44.81 15.97
CA LYS A 125 -0.28 44.98 17.19
C LYS A 125 0.35 43.66 17.62
N GLU A 126 -0.41 42.58 17.68
CA GLU A 126 0.11 41.23 18.00
C GLU A 126 1.06 40.72 16.91
N ALA A 127 0.72 40.90 15.63
CA ALA A 127 1.63 40.58 14.53
C ALA A 127 2.92 41.40 14.62
N SER A 128 2.87 42.70 14.94
CA SER A 128 4.08 43.52 15.07
C SER A 128 4.97 43.14 16.27
N LYS A 129 4.40 42.58 17.35
CA LYS A 129 5.17 42.03 18.48
C LYS A 129 5.89 40.74 18.13
N ILE A 130 5.29 39.93 17.26
CA ILE A 130 5.84 38.64 16.82
C ILE A 130 6.86 38.87 15.69
N PHE A 131 6.54 39.72 14.71
CA PHE A 131 7.37 40.09 13.58
C PHE A 131 8.26 41.31 13.90
N THR A 132 9.16 41.18 14.88
CA THR A 132 10.22 42.17 15.09
C THR A 132 11.27 42.08 13.99
N LYS A 133 11.88 43.21 13.60
CA LYS A 133 12.94 43.27 12.56
C LYS A 133 14.10 42.32 12.85
N GLU A 134 14.41 42.08 14.13
CA GLU A 134 15.47 41.17 14.57
C GLU A 134 15.13 39.69 14.29
N LYS A 135 13.84 39.33 14.30
CA LYS A 135 13.37 37.96 14.05
C LYS A 135 12.97 37.70 12.59
N ALA A 136 12.91 38.75 11.77
CA ALA A 136 12.61 38.67 10.34
C ALA A 136 13.43 37.60 9.58
N PRO A 137 14.77 37.45 9.75
CA PRO A 137 15.51 36.42 9.04
C PRO A 137 15.07 34.99 9.40
N TYR A 138 14.69 34.73 10.66
CA TYR A 138 14.19 33.42 11.09
C TYR A 138 12.84 33.09 10.47
N TYR A 139 11.94 34.07 10.30
CA TYR A 139 10.66 33.87 9.63
C TYR A 139 10.82 33.66 8.12
N VAL A 140 11.76 34.35 7.48
CA VAL A 140 12.09 34.13 6.06
C VAL A 140 12.66 32.72 5.88
N LEU A 141 13.56 32.29 6.77
CA LEU A 141 14.11 30.94 6.75
C LEU A 141 13.02 29.88 6.99
N ALA A 142 12.19 30.04 8.02
CA ALA A 142 11.08 29.14 8.32
C ALA A 142 10.05 29.08 7.18
N GLY A 143 9.71 30.23 6.58
CA GLY A 143 8.84 30.29 5.41
C GLY A 143 9.44 29.55 4.22
N SER A 144 10.73 29.74 3.95
CA SER A 144 11.43 29.03 2.87
C SER A 144 11.44 27.51 3.10
N ALA A 145 11.65 27.06 4.34
CA ALA A 145 11.62 25.63 4.69
C ALA A 145 10.23 25.02 4.47
N VAL A 146 9.16 25.70 4.90
CA VAL A 146 7.79 25.26 4.67
C VAL A 146 7.47 25.20 3.17
N THR A 147 7.93 26.17 2.39
CA THR A 147 7.74 26.15 0.92
C THR A 147 8.48 24.98 0.27
N MET A 148 9.71 24.68 0.71
CA MET A 148 10.46 23.52 0.18
C MET A 148 9.77 22.19 0.53
N ILE A 149 9.29 22.04 1.76
CA ILE A 149 8.57 20.83 2.20
C ILE A 149 7.29 20.65 1.38
N THR A 150 6.49 21.71 1.24
CA THR A 150 5.22 21.64 0.48
C THR A 150 5.46 21.34 -1.00
N LEU A 151 6.46 21.97 -1.63
CA LEU A 151 6.85 21.63 -3.00
C LEU A 151 7.35 20.19 -3.13
N GLY A 152 8.11 19.70 -2.15
CA GLY A 152 8.56 18.30 -2.09
C GLY A 152 7.40 17.31 -2.04
N ILE A 153 6.40 17.55 -1.18
CA ILE A 153 5.20 16.72 -1.10
C ILE A 153 4.43 16.71 -2.42
N ILE A 154 4.26 17.88 -3.06
CA ILE A 154 3.58 17.99 -4.35
C ILE A 154 4.35 17.21 -5.43
N ALA A 155 5.68 17.34 -5.47
CA ALA A 155 6.52 16.62 -6.42
C ALA A 155 6.45 15.10 -6.22
N VAL A 156 6.52 14.63 -4.98
CA VAL A 156 6.37 13.19 -4.64
C VAL A 156 4.99 12.69 -5.05
N ALA A 157 3.92 13.45 -4.79
CA ALA A 157 2.56 13.07 -5.17
C ALA A 157 2.39 12.98 -6.69
N GLN A 158 2.93 13.94 -7.44
CA GLN A 158 2.92 13.91 -8.90
C GLN A 158 3.73 12.75 -9.47
N GLN A 159 4.94 12.53 -8.94
CA GLN A 159 5.81 11.44 -9.40
C GLN A 159 5.22 10.06 -9.06
N SER A 160 4.66 9.91 -7.86
CA SER A 160 3.99 8.67 -7.45
C SER A 160 2.80 8.37 -8.34
N ARG A 161 2.00 9.40 -8.68
CA ARG A 161 0.89 9.25 -9.63
C ARG A 161 1.39 8.87 -11.02
N PHE A 162 2.47 9.47 -11.50
CA PHE A 162 3.06 9.13 -12.79
C PHE A 162 3.55 7.69 -12.81
N ILE A 163 4.34 7.26 -11.82
CA ILE A 163 4.83 5.87 -11.68
C ILE A 163 3.67 4.89 -11.63
N TYR A 164 2.66 5.18 -10.80
CA TYR A 164 1.49 4.33 -10.66
C TYR A 164 0.75 4.13 -12.00
N LEU A 165 0.52 5.23 -12.73
CA LEU A 165 -0.15 5.17 -14.03
C LEU A 165 0.73 4.53 -15.12
N SER A 166 2.06 4.70 -15.06
CA SER A 166 2.98 4.16 -16.05
C SER A 166 3.26 2.67 -15.88
N GLU A 167 3.39 2.18 -14.65
CA GLU A 167 3.68 0.77 -14.37
C GLU A 167 2.44 -0.11 -14.53
N ASN A 168 1.25 0.45 -14.32
CA ASN A 168 0.02 -0.31 -14.24
C ASN A 168 -1.13 0.31 -15.05
N PRO A 169 -0.97 0.57 -16.36
CA PRO A 169 -1.98 1.25 -17.18
C PRO A 169 -3.32 0.48 -17.24
N ASN A 170 -3.28 -0.84 -17.08
CA ASN A 170 -4.43 -1.74 -17.18
C ASN A 170 -4.85 -2.37 -15.84
N ARG A 171 -4.21 -2.00 -14.71
CA ARG A 171 -4.56 -2.59 -13.41
C ARG A 171 -5.85 -1.94 -12.90
N LYS A 172 -6.93 -2.72 -12.86
CA LYS A 172 -8.17 -2.30 -12.19
C LYS A 172 -7.90 -2.12 -10.69
N PRO A 173 -8.53 -1.13 -10.03
CA PRO A 173 -8.41 -0.94 -8.59
C PRO A 173 -8.72 -2.23 -7.85
N ALA A 174 -8.03 -2.50 -6.74
CA ALA A 174 -8.14 -3.76 -6.00
C ALA A 174 -9.57 -4.08 -5.55
N SER A 175 -10.43 -3.06 -5.44
CA SER A 175 -11.86 -3.20 -5.14
C SER A 175 -12.70 -3.79 -6.28
N VAL A 176 -12.18 -3.85 -7.51
CA VAL A 176 -12.87 -4.33 -8.72
C VAL A 176 -12.26 -5.64 -9.23
N GLN A 177 -11.20 -6.13 -8.60
CA GLN A 177 -10.61 -7.42 -8.97
C GLN A 177 -11.48 -8.54 -8.40
N GLN A 178 -12.09 -9.32 -9.29
CA GLN A 178 -12.68 -10.59 -8.94
C GLN A 178 -11.51 -11.53 -8.63
N TYR A 179 -11.33 -11.86 -7.35
CA TYR A 179 -10.28 -12.79 -6.95
C TYR A 179 -10.59 -14.16 -7.55
N ASP A 180 -9.59 -14.76 -8.19
CA ASP A 180 -9.68 -16.16 -8.55
C ASP A 180 -9.88 -16.95 -7.27
N VAL A 181 -11.03 -17.63 -7.16
CA VAL A 181 -11.33 -18.47 -6.01
C VAL A 181 -10.27 -19.55 -5.99
N LYS A 182 -9.50 -19.57 -4.91
CA LYS A 182 -8.46 -20.57 -4.72
C LYS A 182 -9.11 -21.95 -4.75
N PRO A 183 -8.63 -22.88 -5.59
CA PRO A 183 -9.21 -24.20 -5.65
C PRO A 183 -8.99 -24.95 -4.34
N GLU A 184 -9.97 -25.76 -3.94
CA GLU A 184 -9.94 -26.51 -2.67
C GLU A 184 -8.72 -27.44 -2.56
N TYR A 185 -8.23 -27.96 -3.69
CA TYR A 185 -7.09 -28.89 -3.73
C TYR A 185 -5.72 -28.22 -3.50
N TYR A 186 -5.61 -26.89 -3.50
CA TYR A 186 -4.31 -26.20 -3.53
C TYR A 186 -3.39 -26.56 -2.34
N TYR A 187 -3.95 -26.93 -1.19
CA TYR A 187 -3.20 -27.36 0.00
C TYR A 187 -3.55 -28.75 0.50
N TYR A 188 -4.17 -29.57 -0.34
CA TYR A 188 -4.68 -30.88 0.06
C TYR A 188 -3.57 -31.73 0.69
N LYS A 189 -2.41 -31.85 0.02
CA LYS A 189 -1.27 -32.64 0.50
C LYS A 189 -0.68 -32.11 1.82
N GLN A 190 -0.70 -30.80 2.06
CA GLN A 190 -0.15 -30.19 3.28
C GLN A 190 -1.15 -30.18 4.44
N GLN A 191 -2.42 -30.42 4.17
CA GLN A 191 -3.49 -30.55 5.17
C GLN A 191 -3.73 -32.01 5.57
N THR A 192 -3.17 -32.96 4.82
CA THR A 192 -3.31 -34.39 5.08
C THR A 192 -2.05 -34.94 5.73
N THR A 193 -2.21 -35.58 6.89
CA THR A 193 -1.14 -36.35 7.54
C THR A 193 -1.55 -37.80 7.71
N MET A 194 -0.58 -38.71 7.69
CA MET A 194 -0.78 -40.14 7.96
C MET A 194 -0.36 -40.42 9.39
N VAL A 195 -1.16 -41.21 10.11
CA VAL A 195 -0.89 -41.71 11.45
C VAL A 195 -0.90 -43.23 11.36
N GLN A 196 0.15 -43.86 11.89
CA GLN A 196 0.37 -45.30 11.73
C GLN A 196 0.38 -46.00 13.08
N ASN A 197 -0.01 -47.27 13.10
CA ASN A 197 0.07 -48.17 14.24
C ASN A 197 -0.70 -47.65 15.47
N ILE A 198 -1.92 -47.14 15.27
CA ILE A 198 -2.81 -46.80 16.38
C ILE A 198 -3.46 -48.08 16.86
N LYS A 199 -3.25 -48.43 18.14
CA LYS A 199 -3.87 -49.60 18.76
C LYS A 199 -5.11 -49.18 19.52
N VAL A 200 -6.26 -49.70 19.12
CA VAL A 200 -7.54 -49.52 19.81
C VAL A 200 -7.88 -50.82 20.53
N PRO A 201 -8.11 -50.81 21.86
CA PRO A 201 -8.46 -52.02 22.59
C PRO A 201 -9.83 -52.54 22.16
N LEU A 202 -9.98 -53.88 22.12
CA LEU A 202 -11.27 -54.52 21.91
C LEU A 202 -11.87 -54.98 23.25
N GLN A 203 -13.19 -54.84 23.39
CA GLN A 203 -13.93 -55.44 24.49
C GLN A 203 -14.20 -56.90 24.14
N VAL A 204 -13.34 -57.76 24.68
CA VAL A 204 -13.37 -59.20 24.45
C VAL A 204 -14.44 -59.86 25.31
N SER A 205 -15.34 -60.65 24.71
CA SER A 205 -16.34 -61.43 25.45
C SER A 205 -15.86 -62.86 25.76
N SER A 206 -14.85 -63.35 25.04
CA SER A 206 -14.29 -64.70 25.17
C SER A 206 -12.77 -64.74 24.93
N VAL A 207 -12.04 -65.57 25.69
CA VAL A 207 -10.56 -65.63 25.74
C VAL A 207 -9.87 -66.02 24.41
N ALA A 208 -10.64 -66.41 23.39
CA ALA A 208 -10.13 -66.80 22.07
C ALA A 208 -10.25 -65.70 20.99
N GLN A 209 -10.77 -64.51 21.34
CA GLN A 209 -10.99 -63.40 20.40
C GLN A 209 -9.81 -62.40 20.42
N MET A 210 -9.69 -61.62 19.34
CA MET A 210 -8.65 -60.60 19.16
C MET A 210 -8.68 -59.57 20.29
N ASP A 211 -7.50 -59.17 20.77
CA ASP A 211 -7.36 -58.27 21.93
C ASP A 211 -7.31 -56.80 21.51
N SER A 212 -6.86 -56.51 20.28
CA SER A 212 -6.68 -55.13 19.82
C SER A 212 -6.84 -54.96 18.30
N LEU A 213 -7.26 -53.77 17.90
CA LEU A 213 -7.32 -53.35 16.51
C LEU A 213 -6.17 -52.38 16.22
N THR A 214 -5.27 -52.75 15.31
CA THR A 214 -4.23 -51.87 14.80
C THR A 214 -4.73 -51.18 13.54
N ILE A 215 -4.76 -49.85 13.54
CA ILE A 215 -5.32 -49.02 12.48
C ILE A 215 -4.25 -48.05 11.96
N ASP A 216 -4.12 -48.00 10.64
CA ASP A 216 -3.42 -46.95 9.91
C ASP A 216 -4.44 -46.08 9.20
N PHE A 217 -4.34 -44.76 9.37
CA PHE A 217 -5.26 -43.83 8.73
C PHE A 217 -4.57 -42.54 8.31
N SER A 218 -5.20 -41.83 7.36
CA SER A 218 -4.83 -40.46 7.00
C SER A 218 -5.93 -39.51 7.41
N VAL A 219 -5.55 -38.36 7.96
CA VAL A 219 -6.45 -37.32 8.45
C VAL A 219 -6.21 -36.05 7.67
N ARG A 220 -7.29 -35.45 7.19
CA ARG A 220 -7.29 -34.13 6.56
C ARG A 220 -7.82 -33.09 7.54
N THR A 221 -7.06 -32.03 7.73
CA THR A 221 -7.43 -30.90 8.61
C THR A 221 -7.73 -29.63 7.83
N SER A 222 -8.48 -28.71 8.44
CA SER A 222 -8.79 -27.41 7.82
C SER A 222 -7.55 -26.51 7.69
N THR A 223 -6.58 -26.63 8.60
CA THR A 223 -5.35 -25.84 8.61
C THR A 223 -4.13 -26.74 8.39
N ARG A 224 -3.11 -26.22 7.71
CA ARG A 224 -1.80 -26.90 7.59
C ARG A 224 -1.11 -27.06 8.95
N TYR A 225 -1.40 -26.14 9.88
CA TYR A 225 -0.86 -26.16 11.23
C TYR A 225 -1.35 -27.37 12.03
N ALA A 226 -2.65 -27.67 12.00
CA ALA A 226 -3.19 -28.84 12.69
C ALA A 226 -2.60 -30.15 12.14
N SER A 227 -2.46 -30.28 10.82
CA SER A 227 -1.80 -31.42 10.18
C SER A 227 -0.34 -31.58 10.65
N TYR A 228 0.41 -30.48 10.67
CA TYR A 228 1.78 -30.47 11.17
C TYR A 228 1.87 -30.83 12.65
N PHE A 229 0.97 -30.30 13.47
CA PHE A 229 0.91 -30.58 14.90
C PHE A 229 0.65 -32.05 15.18
N LEU A 230 -0.32 -32.66 14.49
CA LEU A 230 -0.62 -34.10 14.61
C LEU A 230 0.57 -34.97 14.19
N LYS A 231 1.30 -34.55 13.15
CA LYS A 231 2.50 -35.25 12.70
C LYS A 231 3.63 -35.18 13.73
N GLU A 232 3.89 -34.01 14.29
CA GLU A 232 4.97 -33.82 15.28
C GLU A 232 4.63 -34.50 16.63
N ASN A 233 3.35 -34.51 17.00
CA ASN A 233 2.86 -35.05 18.26
C ASN A 233 2.20 -36.43 18.10
N GLU A 234 2.60 -37.21 17.10
CA GLU A 234 2.01 -38.52 16.80
C GLU A 234 2.06 -39.47 18.01
N HIS A 235 3.14 -39.42 18.80
CA HIS A 235 3.29 -40.20 20.02
C HIS A 235 2.24 -39.84 21.09
N ARG A 236 1.99 -38.54 21.31
CA ARG A 236 0.96 -38.07 22.26
C ARG A 236 -0.44 -38.46 21.79
N LEU A 237 -0.67 -38.44 20.47
CA LEU A 237 -1.91 -38.91 19.88
C LEU A 237 -2.11 -40.40 20.12
N LYS A 238 -1.07 -41.23 19.93
CA LYS A 238 -1.12 -42.68 20.24
C LYS A 238 -1.46 -42.95 21.69
N ASP A 239 -0.81 -42.24 22.61
CA ASP A 239 -1.08 -42.36 24.04
C ASP A 239 -2.51 -41.92 24.38
N TYR A 240 -3.00 -40.85 23.74
CA TYR A 240 -4.38 -40.40 23.89
C TYR A 240 -5.37 -41.46 23.40
N PHE A 241 -5.12 -42.05 22.23
CA PHE A 241 -5.95 -43.14 21.69
C PHE A 241 -5.97 -44.36 22.62
N PHE A 242 -4.83 -44.71 23.20
CA PHE A 242 -4.76 -45.86 24.11
C PHE A 242 -5.48 -45.62 25.45
N THR A 243 -5.48 -44.39 25.95
CA THR A 243 -6.00 -44.06 27.29
C THR A 243 -7.43 -43.56 27.30
N SER A 244 -7.86 -42.88 26.25
CA SER A 244 -9.12 -42.11 26.23
C SER A 244 -10.20 -42.75 25.36
N VAL A 245 -9.83 -43.60 24.40
CA VAL A 245 -10.79 -44.18 23.46
C VAL A 245 -11.49 -45.37 24.10
N GLU A 246 -12.81 -45.33 24.07
CA GLU A 246 -13.63 -46.45 24.50
C GLU A 246 -13.38 -47.69 23.63
N PRO A 247 -13.21 -48.87 24.24
CA PRO A 247 -13.00 -50.11 23.52
C PRO A 247 -14.11 -50.38 22.50
N ILE A 248 -13.75 -51.02 21.39
CA ILE A 248 -14.73 -51.46 20.38
C ILE A 248 -15.19 -52.88 20.74
N VAL A 249 -16.47 -53.19 20.59
CA VAL A 249 -16.98 -54.55 20.86
C VAL A 249 -16.31 -55.55 19.91
N SER A 250 -15.86 -56.70 20.43
CA SER A 250 -15.19 -57.74 19.62
C SER A 250 -16.00 -58.24 18.43
N ASP A 251 -17.34 -58.26 18.54
CA ASP A 251 -18.25 -58.66 17.46
C ASP A 251 -18.51 -57.54 16.42
N PHE A 252 -17.75 -56.45 16.46
CA PHE A 252 -17.91 -55.34 15.52
C PHE A 252 -17.54 -55.76 14.09
N ALA A 253 -18.51 -55.71 13.19
CA ALA A 253 -18.29 -56.01 11.78
C ALA A 253 -17.41 -54.92 11.13
N LEU A 254 -16.40 -55.34 10.37
CA LEU A 254 -15.54 -54.46 9.57
C LEU A 254 -16.04 -54.34 8.11
N ASP A 255 -17.36 -54.29 7.96
CA ASP A 255 -18.05 -53.98 6.71
C ASP A 255 -17.95 -52.47 6.39
N GLU A 256 -18.60 -52.04 5.30
CA GLU A 256 -18.55 -50.62 4.89
C GLU A 256 -19.15 -49.71 5.97
N ASP A 257 -20.28 -50.10 6.55
CA ASP A 257 -20.97 -49.38 7.63
C ASP A 257 -20.10 -49.32 8.89
N GLY A 258 -19.51 -50.44 9.30
CA GLY A 258 -18.59 -50.48 10.45
C GLY A 258 -17.34 -49.62 10.24
N LYS A 259 -16.78 -49.59 9.02
CA LYS A 259 -15.67 -48.70 8.69
C LYS A 259 -16.06 -47.23 8.75
N GLU A 260 -17.28 -46.87 8.35
CA GLU A 260 -17.78 -45.49 8.46
C GLU A 260 -17.91 -45.06 9.91
N VAL A 261 -18.52 -45.89 10.77
CA VAL A 261 -18.60 -45.64 12.22
C VAL A 261 -17.21 -45.50 12.84
N LEU A 262 -16.25 -46.32 12.43
CA LEU A 262 -14.87 -46.24 12.91
C LEU A 262 -14.19 -44.92 12.47
N LYS A 263 -14.42 -44.47 11.23
CA LYS A 263 -13.92 -43.18 10.74
C LYS A 263 -14.49 -42.01 11.54
N GLU A 264 -15.80 -42.00 11.77
CA GLU A 264 -16.46 -40.96 12.56
C GLU A 264 -15.94 -40.92 13.99
N LYS A 265 -15.76 -42.09 14.62
CA LYS A 265 -15.18 -42.18 15.97
C LYS A 265 -13.76 -41.63 16.01
N ILE A 266 -12.89 -42.04 15.07
CA ILE A 266 -11.52 -41.52 14.98
C ILE A 266 -11.52 -40.02 14.72
N GLN A 267 -12.40 -39.52 13.86
CA GLN A 267 -12.54 -38.09 13.58
C GLN A 267 -12.90 -37.30 14.85
N PHE A 268 -13.87 -37.80 15.62
CA PHE A 268 -14.29 -37.19 16.87
C PHE A 268 -13.15 -37.16 17.91
N GLU A 269 -12.45 -38.28 18.10
CA GLU A 269 -11.35 -38.38 19.06
C GLU A 269 -10.16 -37.49 18.71
N ILE A 270 -9.82 -37.38 17.42
CA ILE A 270 -8.76 -36.46 16.98
C ILE A 270 -9.19 -35.01 17.18
N GLN A 271 -10.46 -34.68 16.93
CA GLN A 271 -10.96 -33.33 17.20
C GLN A 271 -10.88 -33.00 18.69
N ASN A 272 -11.29 -33.92 19.57
CA ASN A 272 -11.17 -33.75 21.02
C ASN A 272 -9.72 -33.57 21.46
N PHE A 273 -8.79 -34.32 20.86
CA PHE A 273 -7.37 -34.16 21.11
C PHE A 273 -6.85 -32.76 20.71
N LEU A 274 -7.23 -32.27 19.53
CA LEU A 274 -6.87 -30.93 19.07
C LEU A 274 -7.46 -29.84 19.97
N ASP A 275 -8.72 -30.00 20.39
CA ASP A 275 -9.42 -29.05 21.26
C ASP A 275 -8.80 -29.02 22.66
N LYS A 276 -8.41 -30.18 23.20
CA LYS A 276 -7.72 -30.32 24.50
C LYS A 276 -6.37 -29.61 24.49
N GLU A 277 -5.61 -29.74 23.40
CA GLU A 277 -4.32 -29.06 23.21
C GLU A 277 -4.45 -27.61 22.71
N LYS A 278 -5.68 -27.11 22.53
CA LYS A 278 -6.00 -25.75 22.06
C LYS A 278 -5.38 -25.42 20.69
N VAL A 279 -5.39 -26.39 19.78
CA VAL A 279 -4.85 -26.24 18.43
C VAL A 279 -5.93 -25.76 17.47
N GLU A 280 -5.67 -24.66 16.76
CA GLU A 280 -6.60 -24.13 15.77
C GLU A 280 -6.69 -25.03 14.53
N GLY A 281 -7.81 -25.74 14.40
CA GLY A 281 -8.11 -26.57 13.24
C GLY A 281 -9.37 -27.41 13.44
N LYS A 282 -9.93 -27.87 12.33
CA LYS A 282 -11.01 -28.87 12.32
C LYS A 282 -10.56 -30.09 11.55
N VAL A 283 -10.91 -31.27 12.03
CA VAL A 283 -10.76 -32.51 11.27
C VAL A 283 -11.88 -32.59 10.24
N LEU A 284 -11.50 -32.58 8.96
CA LEU A 284 -12.45 -32.60 7.84
C LEU A 284 -12.80 -34.02 7.41
N GLU A 285 -11.80 -34.91 7.37
CA GLU A 285 -11.95 -36.23 6.78
C GLU A 285 -10.91 -37.19 7.36
N VAL A 286 -11.33 -38.44 7.56
CA VAL A 286 -10.45 -39.54 7.98
C VAL A 286 -10.60 -40.69 6.99
N ASN A 287 -9.48 -41.13 6.45
CA ASN A 287 -9.40 -42.24 5.52
C ASN A 287 -8.60 -43.38 6.14
N LEU A 288 -9.29 -44.47 6.47
CA LEU A 288 -8.69 -45.73 6.91
C LEU A 288 -7.89 -46.34 5.75
N GLN A 289 -6.62 -46.61 5.98
CA GLN A 289 -5.75 -47.27 5.02
C GLN A 289 -5.67 -48.77 5.29
N TYR A 290 -5.37 -49.13 6.54
CA TYR A 290 -5.27 -50.51 6.98
C TYR A 290 -5.93 -50.70 8.34
N VAL A 291 -6.58 -51.84 8.49
CA VAL A 291 -7.20 -52.28 9.75
C VAL A 291 -6.80 -53.75 9.92
N ILE A 292 -6.04 -54.03 10.98
CA ILE A 292 -5.53 -55.37 11.30
C ILE A 292 -5.93 -55.68 12.73
N GLY A 293 -6.74 -56.70 12.94
CA GLY A 293 -6.98 -57.21 14.29
C GLY A 293 -5.79 -58.06 14.74
N SER A 294 -5.42 -57.97 16.02
CA SER A 294 -4.37 -58.76 16.66
C SER A 294 -4.86 -59.29 17.99
#